data_AF-A0A3L8AZN2-F1
#
_entry.id   AF-A0A3L8AZN2-F1
#
_cell.length_a   1.000
_cell.length_b   1.000
_cell.length_c   1.000
_cell.angle_alpha   90.00
_cell.angle_beta   90.00
_cell.angle_gamma   90.00
#
_symmetry.space_group_name_H-M   'P 1'
#
loop_
_entity.id
_entity.type
_entity.pdbx_description
1 polymer ?
#
loop_
_entity_poly.entity_id
_entity_poly.type
_entity_poly.pdbx_seq_one_letter_code
_entity_poly.pdbx_strand_id
1 'polypeptide(L)'
;MLVKALRRHWPKVEIIFRGDSGFCRWRILRWCERHDVRYIVGLAKNGRGKAQVAPWIDRADSLHKQTGKKQRLFASIHYGALS
;
A
#
# COMPACT_ATOMS: atom_id res chain seq x y z
N MET A 1 -17.08 -11.71 13.85
CA MET A 1 -16.15 -11.09 12.86
C MET A 1 -16.09 -11.96 11.63
N LEU A 2 -16.11 -11.34 10.43
CA LEU A 2 -16.13 -12.03 9.13
C LEU A 2 -14.99 -13.05 8.96
N VAL A 3 -13.76 -12.70 9.32
CA VAL A 3 -12.60 -13.61 9.22
C VAL A 3 -12.81 -14.91 9.98
N LYS A 4 -13.40 -14.85 11.19
CA LYS A 4 -13.71 -16.05 11.98
C LYS A 4 -14.77 -16.91 11.28
N ALA A 5 -15.78 -16.28 10.69
CA ALA A 5 -16.82 -17.00 9.95
C ALA A 5 -16.25 -17.69 8.71
N LEU A 6 -15.41 -17.00 7.92
CA LEU A 6 -14.75 -17.58 6.75
C LEU A 6 -13.88 -18.79 7.14
N ARG A 7 -13.04 -18.65 8.17
CA ARG A 7 -12.17 -19.76 8.60
C ARG A 7 -12.90 -20.94 9.22
N ARG A 8 -14.13 -20.75 9.69
CA ARG A 8 -14.97 -21.88 10.14
C ARG A 8 -15.31 -22.81 8.97
N HIS A 9 -15.52 -22.26 7.77
CA HIS A 9 -15.86 -23.03 6.58
C HIS A 9 -14.62 -23.44 5.76
N TRP A 10 -13.58 -22.59 5.77
CA TRP A 10 -12.30 -22.87 5.10
C TRP A 10 -11.13 -22.60 6.05
N PRO A 11 -10.71 -23.59 6.86
CA PRO A 11 -9.71 -23.38 7.91
C PRO A 11 -8.36 -22.86 7.43
N LYS A 12 -7.97 -23.19 6.20
CA LYS A 12 -6.68 -22.83 5.60
C LYS A 12 -6.79 -21.72 4.55
N VAL A 13 -7.94 -21.03 4.46
CA VAL A 13 -8.10 -19.97 3.46
C VAL A 13 -7.17 -18.81 3.75
N GLU A 14 -6.44 -18.41 2.72
CA GLU A 14 -5.65 -17.18 2.76
C GLU A 14 -6.58 -15.97 2.63
N ILE A 15 -6.44 -15.02 3.55
CA ILE A 15 -7.25 -13.79 3.57
C ILE A 15 -6.33 -12.60 3.38
N ILE A 16 -6.62 -11.79 2.36
CA ILE A 16 -5.91 -10.54 2.08
C ILE A 16 -6.85 -9.36 2.28
N PHE A 17 -6.57 -8.52 3.27
CA PHE A 17 -7.25 -7.25 3.49
C PHE A 17 -6.71 -6.18 2.53
N ARG A 18 -7.59 -5.50 1.79
CA ARG A 18 -7.20 -4.37 0.93
C ARG A 18 -7.94 -3.11 1.37
N GLY A 19 -7.21 -2.01 1.48
CA GLY A 19 -7.77 -0.72 1.87
C GLY A 19 -6.95 0.45 1.35
N ASP A 20 -7.54 1.64 1.34
CA ASP A 20 -6.80 2.87 1.02
C ASP A 20 -5.98 3.36 2.23
N SER A 21 -5.35 4.53 2.10
CA SER A 21 -4.52 5.13 3.16
C SER A 21 -5.23 5.38 4.49
N GLY A 22 -6.55 5.54 4.50
CA GLY A 22 -7.35 5.66 5.72
C GLY A 22 -7.27 4.43 6.63
N PHE A 23 -6.99 3.26 6.05
CA PHE A 23 -6.87 1.98 6.74
C PHE A 23 -5.44 1.61 7.14
N CYS A 24 -4.44 2.43 6.74
CA CYS A 24 -3.06 2.28 7.18
C CYS A 24 -2.87 2.77 8.63
N ARG A 25 -3.67 2.23 9.55
CA ARG A 25 -3.64 2.52 10.99
C ARG A 25 -3.01 1.36 11.72
N TRP A 26 -2.12 1.66 12.65
CA TRP A 26 -1.38 0.65 13.41
C TRP A 26 -2.30 -0.42 14.05
N ARG A 27 -3.48 -0.03 14.54
CA ARG A 27 -4.46 -0.96 15.14
C ARG A 27 -4.98 -1.99 14.15
N ILE A 28 -5.22 -1.58 12.91
CA ILE A 28 -5.74 -2.45 11.84
C ILE A 28 -4.63 -3.39 11.37
N LEU A 29 -3.46 -2.85 11.07
CA LEU A 29 -2.32 -3.65 10.61
C LEU A 29 -1.90 -4.68 11.65
N ARG A 30 -1.82 -4.28 12.92
CA ARG A 30 -1.52 -5.18 14.04
C ARG A 30 -2.60 -6.24 14.25
N TRP A 31 -3.87 -5.91 14.00
CA TRP A 31 -4.94 -6.90 14.03
C TRP A 31 -4.76 -7.91 12.88
N CYS A 32 -4.47 -7.44 11.67
CA CYS A 32 -4.18 -8.30 10.53
C CYS A 32 -3.02 -9.27 10.81
N GLU A 33 -1.90 -8.78 11.33
CA GLU A 33 -0.73 -9.58 11.73
C GLU A 33 -1.09 -10.66 12.77
N ARG A 34 -1.79 -10.28 13.85
CA ARG A 34 -2.19 -11.23 14.91
C ARG A 34 -3.17 -12.30 14.44
N HIS A 35 -3.91 -12.02 13.37
CA HIS A 35 -4.93 -12.92 12.85
C HIS A 35 -4.50 -13.60 11.55
N ASP A 36 -3.22 -13.58 11.17
CA ASP A 36 -2.72 -14.20 9.93
C ASP A 36 -3.52 -13.73 8.70
N VAL A 37 -3.81 -12.43 8.65
CA VAL A 37 -4.46 -11.78 7.51
C VAL A 37 -3.39 -10.95 6.83
N ARG A 38 -3.05 -11.27 5.58
CA ARG A 38 -2.16 -10.43 4.78
C ARG A 38 -2.86 -9.12 4.44
N TYR A 39 -2.12 -8.07 4.15
CA TYR A 39 -2.72 -6.79 3.80
C TYR A 39 -2.00 -6.08 2.66
N ILE A 40 -2.78 -5.34 1.87
CA ILE A 40 -2.31 -4.39 0.88
C ILE A 40 -3.05 -3.08 1.16
N VAL A 41 -2.37 -2.14 1.80
CA VAL A 41 -2.95 -0.84 2.14
C VAL A 41 -2.22 0.29 1.44
N GLY A 42 -2.96 1.33 1.07
CA GLY A 42 -2.35 2.58 0.64
C GLY A 42 -1.56 3.22 1.78
N LEU A 43 -0.44 3.87 1.48
CA LEU A 43 0.25 4.71 2.45
C LEU A 43 -0.15 6.17 2.22
N ALA A 44 -0.45 6.91 3.29
CA ALA A 44 -0.70 8.34 3.18
C ALA A 44 0.56 9.08 2.70
N LYS A 45 0.39 10.06 1.80
CA LYS A 45 1.51 10.85 1.28
C LYS A 45 2.18 11.61 2.42
N ASN A 46 3.50 11.47 2.55
CA ASN A 46 4.32 12.23 3.48
C ASN A 46 5.63 12.69 2.82
N GLY A 47 6.37 13.58 3.48
CA GLY A 47 7.60 14.17 2.93
C GLY A 47 8.66 13.12 2.54
N ARG A 48 8.87 12.10 3.38
CA ARG A 48 9.84 11.04 3.12
C ARG A 48 9.47 10.20 1.90
N GLY A 49 8.24 9.73 1.83
CA GLY A 49 7.73 8.96 0.69
C GLY A 49 7.82 9.77 -0.59
N LYS A 50 7.44 11.06 -0.56
CA LYS A 50 7.56 11.97 -1.70
C LYS A 50 9.02 12.14 -2.16
N ALA A 51 9.95 12.36 -1.23
CA ALA A 51 11.37 12.49 -1.55
C ALA A 51 11.93 11.21 -2.17
N GLN A 52 11.56 10.04 -1.63
CA GLN A 52 11.97 8.75 -2.18
C GLN A 52 11.43 8.54 -3.59
N VAL A 53 10.19 8.93 -3.90
CA VAL A 53 9.61 8.73 -5.24
C VAL A 53 9.89 9.85 -6.25
N ALA A 54 10.59 10.93 -5.85
CA ALA A 54 10.79 12.12 -6.68
C ALA A 54 11.33 11.83 -8.09
N PRO A 55 12.35 10.96 -8.28
CA PRO A 55 12.88 10.67 -9.62
C PRO A 55 11.82 10.12 -10.59
N TRP A 56 10.85 9.35 -10.09
CA TRP A 56 9.76 8.81 -10.91
C TRP A 56 8.67 9.84 -11.17
N ILE A 57 8.44 10.76 -10.23
CA ILE A 57 7.53 11.89 -10.46
C ILE A 57 8.08 12.79 -11.58
N ASP A 58 9.37 13.14 -11.50
CA ASP A 58 10.03 14.00 -12.48
C ASP A 58 10.06 13.34 -13.87
N ARG A 59 10.31 12.02 -13.91
CA ARG A 59 10.23 11.25 -15.16
C ARG A 59 8.81 11.23 -15.74
N ALA A 60 7.79 11.05 -14.91
CA ALA A 60 6.41 11.08 -15.36
C ALA A 60 6.02 12.46 -15.90
N ASP A 61 6.47 13.54 -15.26
CA ASP A 61 6.24 14.91 -15.73
C ASP A 61 6.95 15.18 -17.08
N SER A 62 8.21 14.77 -17.22
CA SER A 62 8.98 14.91 -18.45
C SER A 62 8.32 14.18 -19.64
N LEU A 63 7.87 12.95 -19.43
CA LEU A 63 7.15 12.17 -20.44
C LEU A 63 5.80 12.79 -20.80
N HIS A 64 5.10 13.38 -19.82
CA HIS A 64 3.85 14.08 -20.08
C HIS A 64 4.08 15.31 -20.97
N LYS A 65 5.08 16.14 -20.65
CA LYS A 65 5.46 17.32 -21.45
C LYS A 65 5.81 16.97 -22.89
N GLN A 66 6.49 15.84 -23.11
CA GLN A 66 6.87 15.39 -24.45
C GLN A 66 5.70 14.82 -25.26
N THR A 67 4.79 14.10 -24.61
CA THR A 67 3.76 13.31 -25.33
C THR A 67 2.36 13.92 -25.29
N GLY A 68 2.09 14.84 -24.36
CA GLY A 68 0.75 15.33 -24.02
C GLY A 68 -0.16 14.27 -23.38
N LYS A 69 0.30 13.02 -23.21
CA LYS A 69 -0.50 11.90 -22.74
C LYS A 69 -0.34 11.70 -21.23
N LYS A 70 -1.37 11.17 -20.58
CA LYS A 70 -1.35 10.82 -19.15
C LYS A 70 -0.30 9.73 -18.89
N GLN A 71 0.60 9.98 -17.94
CA GLN A 71 1.66 9.04 -17.57
C GLN A 71 1.30 8.25 -16.30
N ARG A 72 1.67 6.97 -16.26
CA ARG A 72 1.55 6.11 -15.08
C ARG A 72 2.81 5.26 -14.97
N LEU A 73 3.66 5.59 -14.00
CA LEU A 73 4.87 4.84 -13.68
C LEU A 73 4.68 4.06 -12.39
N PHE A 74 5.26 2.87 -12.34
CA PHE A 74 5.28 2.00 -11.16
C PHE A 74 6.71 1.80 -10.71
N ALA A 75 6.94 1.92 -9.40
CA ALA A 75 8.25 1.79 -8.78
C ALA A 75 8.11 1.15 -7.40
N SER A 76 9.19 0.52 -6.95
CA SER A 76 9.31 -0.01 -5.60
C SER A 76 10.34 0.79 -4.83
N ILE A 77 10.04 1.11 -3.58
CA ILE A 77 10.94 1.83 -2.67
C ILE A 77 10.98 1.12 -1.32
N HIS A 78 12.12 1.19 -0.64
CA HIS A 78 12.22 0.76 0.75
C HIS A 78 11.79 1.89 1.67
N TYR A 79 10.64 1.69 2.32
CA TYR A 79 10.02 2.68 3.20
C TYR A 79 10.06 2.21 4.67
N GLY A 80 10.47 3.09 5.58
CA GLY A 80 10.59 2.84 7.02
C GLY A 80 10.65 4.16 7.79
N ALA A 81 10.43 4.15 9.11
CA ALA A 81 10.74 5.31 9.94
C ALA A 81 12.27 5.51 10.03
N LEU A 82 12.75 6.72 10.36
CA LEU A 82 14.14 6.89 10.80
C LEU A 82 14.32 6.09 12.10
N SER A 83 15.36 5.26 12.14
CA SER A 83 15.84 4.60 13.35
C SER A 83 16.46 5.60 14.31
#